data_AF-A0A5N5VXF9-F1
#
_entry.id   AF-A0A5N5VXF9-F1
#
_cell.length_a   1.000
_cell.length_b   1.000
_cell.length_c   1.000
_cell.angle_alpha   90.00
_cell.angle_beta   90.00
_cell.angle_gamma   90.00
#
_symmetry.space_group_name_H-M   'P 1'
#
loop_
_entity.id
_entity.type
_entity.pdbx_description
1 polymer ?
#
loop_
_entity_poly.entity_id
_entity_poly.type
_entity_poly.pdbx_seq_one_letter_code
_entity_poly.pdbx_strand_id
1 'polypeptide(L)'
;MGKTGTVFARLARKRQQRREAERQRRGDEHYRRQLQVATDNAITTAVRARMAEPITNLHIVNPLRVTTGDVIARALEEFALSVPHEDAAAMLRHRLEHRGHARWPDLITDAYEETQS
;
A
#
# COMPACT_ATOMS: atom_id res chain seq x y z
N MET A 1 5.80 45.32 32.17
CA MET A 1 6.52 44.41 31.25
C MET A 1 5.84 43.05 31.32
N GLY A 2 5.32 42.46 30.21
CA GLY A 2 4.67 41.13 30.32
C GLY A 2 3.85 40.63 29.12
N LYS A 3 3.47 41.50 28.17
CA LYS A 3 2.64 41.06 27.02
C LYS A 3 3.46 40.51 25.84
N THR A 4 4.71 40.94 25.69
CA THR A 4 5.59 40.52 24.59
C THR A 4 6.07 39.07 24.73
N GLY A 5 6.46 38.63 25.94
CA GLY A 5 6.90 37.25 26.19
C GLY A 5 5.84 36.18 25.84
N THR A 6 4.57 36.48 26.10
CA THR A 6 3.45 35.57 25.83
C THR A 6 3.17 35.40 24.34
N VAL A 7 3.35 36.46 23.54
CA VAL A 7 3.16 36.41 22.08
C VAL A 7 4.27 35.60 21.41
N PHE A 8 5.52 35.79 21.83
CA PHE A 8 6.66 35.01 21.31
C PHE A 8 6.54 33.52 21.66
N ALA A 9 6.13 33.18 22.88
CA ALA A 9 5.89 31.79 23.29
C ALA A 9 4.75 31.14 22.48
N ARG A 10 3.67 31.87 22.18
CA ARG A 10 2.56 31.38 21.35
C ARG A 10 2.97 31.14 19.90
N LEU A 11 3.77 32.05 19.33
CA LEU A 11 4.31 31.89 17.97
C LEU A 11 5.30 30.73 17.86
N ALA A 12 6.15 30.53 18.88
CA ALA A 12 7.06 29.39 18.96
C ALA A 12 6.30 28.06 19.01
N ARG A 13 5.27 27.93 19.86
CA ARG A 13 4.41 26.74 19.92
C ARG A 13 3.70 26.46 18.60
N LYS A 14 3.15 27.49 17.94
CA LYS A 14 2.49 27.34 16.63
C LYS A 14 3.45 26.88 15.54
N ARG A 15 4.71 27.36 15.55
CA ARG A 15 5.76 26.91 14.63
C ARG A 15 6.15 25.46 14.90
N GLN A 16 6.24 25.06 16.17
CA GLN A 16 6.58 23.70 16.56
C GLN A 16 5.48 22.70 16.14
N GLN A 17 4.21 23.01 16.42
CA GLN A 17 3.08 22.20 15.97
C GLN A 17 3.02 22.05 14.44
N ARG A 18 3.32 23.11 13.69
CA ARG A 18 3.39 23.03 12.22
C ARG A 18 4.50 22.09 11.75
N ARG A 19 5.68 22.15 12.38
CA ARG A 19 6.81 21.27 12.04
C ARG A 19 6.50 19.81 12.37
N GLU A 20 5.84 19.55 13.49
CA GLU A 20 5.41 18.20 13.88
C GLU A 20 4.37 17.65 12.90
N ALA A 21 3.35 18.44 12.56
CA ALA A 21 2.35 18.05 11.55
C ALA A 21 2.98 17.82 10.17
N GLU A 22 3.97 18.61 9.77
CA GLU A 22 4.67 18.43 8.50
C GLU A 22 5.56 17.18 8.52
N ARG A 23 6.24 16.89 9.63
CA ARG A 23 6.98 15.63 9.80
C ARG A 23 6.07 14.42 9.73
N GLN A 24 4.90 14.50 10.37
CA GLN A 24 3.92 13.43 10.35
C GLN A 24 3.38 13.19 8.94
N ARG A 25 2.99 14.25 8.22
CA ARG A 25 2.57 14.16 6.80
C ARG A 25 3.64 13.53 5.92
N ARG A 26 4.91 13.94 6.07
CA ARG A 26 6.02 13.34 5.31
C ARG A 26 6.20 11.87 5.64
N GLY A 27 6.03 11.48 6.90
CA GLY A 27 6.02 10.08 7.33
C GLY A 27 4.90 9.28 6.67
N ASP A 28 3.67 9.80 6.70
CA ASP A 28 2.49 9.17 6.10
C ASP A 28 2.63 9.04 4.58
N GLU A 29 3.14 10.07 3.91
CA GLU A 29 3.42 10.04 2.48
C GLU A 29 4.50 9.00 2.13
N HIS A 30 5.55 8.90 2.94
CA HIS A 30 6.61 7.92 2.74
C HIS A 30 6.09 6.50 2.93
N TYR A 31 5.36 6.25 4.01
CA TYR A 31 4.66 4.99 4.28
C TYR A 31 3.79 4.58 3.10
N ARG A 32 2.92 5.49 2.63
CA ARG A 32 2.00 5.23 1.53
C ARG A 32 2.74 4.90 0.23
N ARG A 33 3.86 5.59 -0.05
CA ARG A 33 4.70 5.30 -1.23
C ARG A 33 5.34 3.92 -1.15
N GLN A 34 5.90 3.54 -0.01
CA GLN A 34 6.50 2.22 0.18
C GLN A 34 5.46 1.11 0.00
N LEU A 35 4.29 1.26 0.63
CA LEU A 35 3.19 0.31 0.49
C LEU A 35 2.72 0.20 -0.97
N GLN A 36 2.62 1.32 -1.68
CA GLN A 36 2.28 1.32 -3.10
C GLN A 36 3.31 0.56 -3.95
N VAL A 37 4.61 0.76 -3.71
CA VAL A 37 5.68 0.06 -4.44
C VAL A 37 5.66 -1.44 -4.14
N ALA A 38 5.52 -1.83 -2.87
CA ALA A 38 5.39 -3.22 -2.47
C ALA A 38 4.19 -3.90 -3.16
N THR A 39 3.04 -3.21 -3.22
CA THR A 39 1.84 -3.70 -3.90
C THR A 39 2.07 -3.88 -5.40
N ASP A 40 2.72 -2.90 -6.04
CA ASP A 40 3.04 -2.95 -7.45
C ASP A 40 4.01 -4.10 -7.80
N ASN A 41 4.96 -4.38 -6.91
CA ASN A 41 5.89 -5.49 -7.04
C ASN A 41 5.21 -6.84 -6.82
N ALA A 42 4.26 -6.95 -5.88
CA ALA A 42 3.44 -8.15 -5.70
C ALA A 42 2.65 -8.47 -6.97
N ILE A 43 1.93 -7.48 -7.53
CA ILE A 43 1.16 -7.64 -8.78
C ILE A 43 2.09 -8.02 -9.94
N THR A 44 3.23 -7.33 -10.09
CA THR A 44 4.16 -7.59 -11.19
C THR A 44 4.77 -8.99 -11.10
N THR A 45 5.09 -9.45 -9.89
CA THR A 45 5.58 -10.82 -9.64
C THR A 45 4.53 -11.86 -10.01
N ALA A 46 3.28 -11.66 -9.59
CA ALA A 46 2.17 -12.55 -9.93
C ALA A 46 1.93 -12.64 -11.45
N VAL A 47 1.96 -11.49 -12.15
CA VAL A 47 1.83 -11.45 -13.62
C VAL A 47 2.99 -12.19 -14.30
N ARG A 48 4.22 -11.99 -13.83
CA ARG A 48 5.39 -12.69 -14.38
C ARG A 48 5.34 -14.19 -14.13
N ALA A 49 4.92 -14.62 -12.94
CA ALA A 49 4.75 -16.03 -12.62
C ALA A 49 3.75 -16.68 -13.58
N ARG A 50 2.59 -16.05 -13.78
CA ARG A 50 1.58 -16.49 -14.75
C ARG A 50 2.12 -16.56 -16.18
N MET A 51 2.90 -15.58 -16.61
CA MET A 51 3.47 -15.55 -17.98
C MET A 51 4.60 -16.56 -18.19
N ALA A 52 5.28 -16.98 -17.11
CA ALA A 52 6.36 -17.95 -17.17
C ALA A 52 5.87 -19.41 -17.20
N GLU A 53 4.59 -19.64 -16.88
CA GLU A 53 4.02 -20.98 -16.90
C GLU A 53 3.91 -21.50 -18.35
N PRO A 54 4.45 -22.69 -18.65
CA PRO A 54 4.32 -23.29 -19.97
C PRO A 54 2.84 -23.51 -20.30
N ILE A 55 2.40 -23.02 -21.47
CA ILE A 55 1.05 -23.32 -21.98
C ILE A 55 1.04 -24.79 -22.42
N THR A 56 0.67 -25.68 -21.50
CA THR A 56 0.54 -27.12 -21.74
C THR A 56 -0.80 -27.49 -22.36
N ASN A 57 -1.80 -26.61 -22.23
CA ASN A 57 -3.13 -26.77 -22.82
C ASN A 57 -3.70 -25.40 -23.20
N LEU A 58 -4.02 -25.19 -24.49
CA LEU A 58 -4.60 -23.96 -25.03
C LEU A 58 -6.00 -23.63 -24.46
N HIS A 59 -6.67 -24.60 -23.82
CA HIS A 59 -7.98 -24.43 -23.21
C HIS A 59 -7.92 -24.07 -21.72
N ILE A 60 -6.73 -24.07 -21.10
CA ILE A 60 -6.56 -23.73 -19.69
C ILE A 60 -5.94 -22.34 -19.58
N VAL A 61 -6.68 -21.41 -19.00
CA VAL A 61 -6.15 -20.10 -18.62
C VAL A 61 -5.78 -20.16 -17.14
N ASN A 62 -4.47 -20.11 -16.84
CA ASN A 62 -4.03 -20.10 -15.45
C ASN A 62 -4.39 -18.75 -14.80
N PRO A 63 -5.05 -18.78 -13.63
CA PRO A 63 -5.53 -17.57 -12.99
C PRO A 63 -4.38 -16.67 -12.52
N LEU A 64 -4.59 -15.36 -12.55
CA LEU A 64 -3.70 -14.42 -11.87
C LEU A 64 -4.01 -14.46 -10.38
N ARG A 65 -3.10 -14.98 -9.56
CA ARG A 65 -3.24 -14.99 -8.11
C ARG A 65 -2.36 -13.93 -7.46
N VAL A 66 -2.96 -13.01 -6.71
CA VAL A 66 -2.25 -12.03 -5.88
C VAL A 66 -3.07 -11.72 -4.63
N THR A 67 -2.43 -11.83 -3.46
CA THR A 67 -3.08 -11.73 -2.15
C THR A 67 -2.56 -10.55 -1.33
N THR A 68 -3.30 -10.17 -0.31
CA THR A 68 -2.85 -9.22 0.72
C THR A 68 -1.57 -9.71 1.41
N GLY A 69 -1.45 -11.02 1.62
CA GLY A 69 -0.24 -11.67 2.15
C GLY A 69 0.99 -11.40 1.29
N ASP A 70 0.85 -11.43 -0.04
CA ASP A 70 1.95 -11.11 -0.97
C ASP A 70 2.38 -9.65 -0.83
N VAL A 71 1.43 -8.73 -0.64
CA VAL A 71 1.72 -7.30 -0.41
C VAL A 71 2.45 -7.09 0.91
N ILE A 72 1.99 -7.74 1.98
CA ILE A 72 2.60 -7.65 3.31
C ILE A 72 4.02 -8.23 3.29
N ALA A 73 4.21 -9.40 2.66
CA ALA A 73 5.52 -10.01 2.51
C ALA A 73 6.48 -9.07 1.77
N ARG A 74 6.05 -8.47 0.65
CA ARG A 74 6.84 -7.50 -0.11
C ARG A 74 7.17 -6.25 0.70
N ALA A 75 6.21 -5.72 1.45
CA ALA A 75 6.43 -4.55 2.29
C ALA A 75 7.48 -4.82 3.37
N LEU A 76 7.44 -6.02 3.97
CA LEU A 76 8.42 -6.45 4.95
C LEU A 76 9.80 -6.68 4.33
N GLU A 77 9.89 -7.40 3.22
CA GLU A 77 11.15 -7.76 2.56
C GLU A 77 11.88 -6.56 1.96
N GLU A 78 11.15 -5.66 1.30
CA GLU A 78 11.75 -4.57 0.52
C GLU A 78 11.95 -3.29 1.36
N PHE A 79 11.14 -3.10 2.40
CA PHE A 79 11.10 -1.84 3.15
C PHE A 79 11.16 -2.01 4.68
N ALA A 80 11.27 -3.24 5.19
CA ALA A 80 11.15 -3.56 6.61
C ALA A 80 9.87 -2.98 7.23
N LEU A 81 8.80 -2.92 6.44
CA LEU A 81 7.55 -2.26 6.81
C LEU A 81 6.53 -3.28 7.33
N SER A 82 6.07 -3.09 8.57
CA SER A 82 4.92 -3.80 9.12
C SER A 82 3.65 -3.10 8.67
N VAL A 83 2.78 -3.82 7.96
CA VAL A 83 1.57 -3.29 7.34
C VAL A 83 0.36 -4.04 7.90
N PRO A 84 -0.67 -3.34 8.42
CA PRO A 84 -1.94 -3.95 8.77
C PRO A 84 -2.61 -4.60 7.56
N HIS A 85 -3.34 -5.69 7.78
CA HIS A 85 -4.01 -6.39 6.69
C HIS A 85 -5.02 -5.47 5.97
N GLU A 86 -5.77 -4.63 6.69
CA GLU A 86 -6.72 -3.70 6.06
C GLU A 86 -6.06 -2.68 5.12
N ASP A 87 -4.86 -2.20 5.47
CA ASP A 87 -4.10 -1.24 4.65
C ASP A 87 -3.57 -1.90 3.39
N ALA A 88 -3.04 -3.11 3.51
CA ALA A 88 -2.59 -3.92 2.38
C ALA A 88 -3.76 -4.23 1.44
N ALA A 89 -4.91 -4.64 1.99
CA ALA A 89 -6.13 -4.90 1.21
C ALA A 89 -6.63 -3.65 0.50
N ALA A 90 -6.70 -2.50 1.19
CA ALA A 90 -7.12 -1.24 0.60
C ALA A 90 -6.19 -0.79 -0.53
N MET A 91 -4.87 -0.91 -0.35
CA MET A 91 -3.91 -0.57 -1.41
C MET A 91 -4.02 -1.55 -2.59
N LEU A 92 -4.13 -2.85 -2.33
CA LEU A 92 -4.23 -3.86 -3.37
C LEU A 92 -5.48 -3.65 -4.23
N ARG A 93 -6.66 -3.43 -3.62
CA ARG A 93 -7.89 -3.06 -4.34
C ARG A 93 -7.68 -1.83 -5.23
N HIS A 94 -7.17 -0.75 -4.65
CA HIS A 94 -6.93 0.50 -5.37
C HIS A 94 -5.98 0.31 -6.57
N ARG A 95 -4.93 -0.50 -6.43
CA ARG A 95 -3.97 -0.74 -7.53
C ARG A 95 -4.52 -1.68 -8.60
N LEU A 96 -5.28 -2.70 -8.23
CA LEU A 96 -5.94 -3.60 -9.18
C LEU A 96 -6.97 -2.83 -10.03
N GLU A 97 -7.73 -1.94 -9.43
CA GLU A 97 -8.66 -1.05 -10.13
C GLU A 97 -7.92 -0.10 -11.07
N HIS A 98 -6.90 0.59 -10.56
CA HIS A 98 -6.13 1.57 -11.34
C HIS A 98 -5.40 0.94 -12.54
N ARG A 99 -4.87 -0.28 -12.39
CA ARG A 99 -4.17 -0.99 -13.46
C ARG A 99 -5.10 -1.76 -14.40
N GLY A 100 -6.41 -1.78 -14.13
CA GLY A 100 -7.40 -2.51 -14.94
C GLY A 100 -7.41 -4.03 -14.73
N HIS A 101 -6.68 -4.54 -13.74
CA HIS A 101 -6.67 -5.96 -13.40
C HIS A 101 -7.92 -6.41 -12.64
N ALA A 102 -8.63 -5.48 -11.97
CA ALA A 102 -9.85 -5.80 -11.21
C ALA A 102 -10.97 -6.46 -12.04
N ARG A 103 -10.91 -6.36 -13.38
CA ARG A 103 -11.88 -6.97 -14.31
C ARG A 103 -11.35 -8.24 -15.00
N TRP A 104 -10.17 -8.72 -14.61
CA TRP A 104 -9.65 -9.95 -15.18
C TRP A 104 -10.53 -11.13 -14.74
N PRO A 105 -11.10 -11.89 -15.68
CA PRO A 105 -12.07 -12.94 -15.36
C PRO A 105 -11.47 -14.08 -14.53
N ASP A 106 -10.15 -14.14 -14.45
CA ASP A 106 -9.36 -15.17 -13.78
C ASP A 106 -8.48 -14.59 -12.66
N LEU A 107 -8.80 -13.41 -12.13
CA LEU A 107 -8.15 -12.85 -10.96
C LEU A 107 -8.62 -13.56 -9.68
N ILE A 108 -7.67 -14.08 -8.91
CA ILE A 108 -7.89 -14.62 -7.56
C ILE A 108 -7.19 -13.71 -6.56
N THR A 109 -7.97 -13.06 -5.69
CA THR A 109 -7.46 -12.17 -4.65
C THR A 109 -8.38 -12.14 -3.44
N ASP A 110 -7.79 -12.09 -2.24
CA ASP A 110 -8.47 -11.93 -0.95
C ASP A 110 -8.71 -10.44 -0.60
N ALA A 111 -8.24 -9.51 -1.45
CA ALA A 111 -8.37 -8.08 -1.21
C ALA A 111 -9.83 -7.60 -1.13
N TYR A 112 -10.78 -8.35 -1.68
CA TYR A 112 -12.22 -8.02 -1.66
C TYR A 112 -13.02 -8.87 -0.67
N GLU A 113 -12.38 -9.81 0.03
CA GLU A 113 -13.06 -10.57 1.07
C GLU A 113 -13.38 -9.63 2.23
N GLU A 114 -14.67 -9.45 2.53
CA GLU A 114 -15.07 -8.79 3.77
C GLU A 114 -14.54 -9.65 4.91
N THR A 115 -13.70 -9.06 5.76
CA THR A 115 -13.22 -9.71 6.98
C THR A 115 -14.44 -9.96 7.85
N GLN A 116 -15.08 -11.13 7.71
CA GLN A 116 -16.15 -11.55 8.61
C GLN A 116 -15.51 -11.75 9.98
N SER A 117 -15.64 -10.72 10.83
CA SER A 117 -15.36 -10.79 12.27
C SER A 117 -16.48 -11.53 12.99
#